data_AF-A0A3B9CRP1-F1
#
_entry.id   AF-A0A3B9CRP1-F1
#
_cell.length_a   1.000
_cell.length_b   1.000
_cell.length_c   1.000
_cell.angle_alpha   90.00
_cell.angle_beta   90.00
_cell.angle_gamma   90.00
#
_symmetry.space_group_name_H-M   'P 1'
#
loop_
_entity.id
_entity.type
_entity.pdbx_description
1 polymer ?
#
loop_
_entity_poly.entity_id
_entity_poly.type
_entity_poly.pdbx_seq_one_letter_code
_entity_poly.pdbx_strand_id
1 'polypeptide(L)'
;MGCTGVTLFQISPFSDAASSRRFWLQVAGTGLLGPLRATESGRKPRPAGFGRAKSVIIVFASGGQSQLEMWDPKPDAPAEIRGSFQSIPTSVSGVRFGEHMPRTARLAD
;
A
#
# COMPACT_ATOMS: atom_id res chain seq x y z
N MET A 1 4.24 -25.24 -21.23
CA MET A 1 5.02 -25.37 -19.97
C MET A 1 6.29 -24.57 -20.14
N GLY A 2 6.37 -23.39 -19.55
CA GLY A 2 7.44 -22.40 -19.72
C GLY A 2 6.93 -21.09 -19.15
N CYS A 3 7.27 -20.79 -17.90
CA CYS A 3 8.39 -19.92 -17.52
C CYS A 3 8.10 -18.42 -17.73
N THR A 4 7.95 -17.77 -16.58
CA THR A 4 8.52 -16.45 -16.24
C THR A 4 7.83 -15.21 -16.80
N GLY A 5 7.15 -14.50 -15.91
CA GLY A 5 6.61 -13.18 -16.17
C GLY A 5 6.12 -12.50 -14.91
N VAL A 6 6.96 -12.41 -13.87
CA VAL A 6 6.73 -11.47 -12.76
C VAL A 6 7.00 -10.08 -13.33
N THR A 7 5.95 -9.44 -13.83
CA THR A 7 6.03 -8.06 -14.30
C THR A 7 6.25 -7.16 -13.09
N LEU A 8 7.46 -6.63 -12.99
CA LEU A 8 7.86 -5.62 -12.03
C LEU A 8 6.87 -4.44 -12.07
N PHE A 9 6.31 -4.09 -10.92
CA PHE A 9 5.42 -2.96 -10.71
C PHE A 9 6.16 -1.65 -11.06
N GLN A 10 5.93 -1.07 -12.23
CA GLN A 10 6.29 0.31 -12.49
C GLN A 10 5.27 1.23 -11.80
N ILE A 11 5.68 1.83 -10.68
CA ILE A 11 4.90 2.88 -10.01
C ILE A 11 5.16 4.19 -10.77
N SER A 12 4.32 4.49 -11.76
CA SER A 12 4.33 5.81 -12.43
C SER A 12 3.90 6.91 -11.46
N PRO A 13 4.51 8.12 -11.52
CA PRO A 13 4.13 9.21 -10.63
C PRO A 13 2.69 9.67 -10.90
N PHE A 14 2.00 9.89 -9.79
CA PHE A 14 0.66 10.46 -9.68
C PHE A 14 0.68 11.91 -10.20
N SER A 15 0.07 12.20 -11.34
CA SER A 15 -0.07 13.58 -11.85
C SER A 15 -1.51 14.07 -11.72
N ASP A 16 -1.65 15.15 -10.95
CA ASP A 16 -2.87 15.89 -10.62
C ASP A 16 -3.65 16.36 -11.86
N ALA A 17 -4.98 16.22 -11.80
CA ALA A 17 -5.90 16.68 -12.84
C ALA A 17 -5.81 18.20 -13.12
N ALA A 18 -5.19 19.00 -12.25
CA ALA A 18 -4.85 20.40 -12.50
C ALA A 18 -3.88 20.58 -13.68
N SER A 19 -3.08 19.56 -13.97
CA SER A 19 -2.15 19.50 -15.12
C SER A 19 -2.84 19.08 -16.42
N SER A 20 -4.13 18.70 -16.36
CA SER A 20 -4.84 18.16 -17.51
C SER A 20 -5.22 19.25 -18.47
N ARG A 21 -4.82 19.12 -19.75
CA ARG A 21 -5.20 20.03 -20.84
C ARG A 21 -6.71 20.24 -20.93
N ARG A 22 -7.50 19.21 -20.58
CA ARG A 22 -8.97 19.30 -20.56
C ARG A 22 -9.49 20.29 -19.53
N PHE A 23 -8.84 20.40 -18.36
CA PHE A 23 -9.19 21.39 -17.34
C PHE A 23 -8.98 22.81 -17.88
N TRP A 24 -7.83 23.06 -18.51
CA TRP A 24 -7.53 24.38 -19.12
C TRP A 24 -8.45 24.72 -20.29
N LEU A 25 -8.78 23.75 -21.15
CA LEU A 25 -9.74 23.96 -22.24
C LEU A 25 -11.17 24.19 -21.74
N GLN A 26 -11.56 23.54 -20.64
CA GLN A 26 -12.87 23.78 -20.02
C GLN A 26 -12.95 25.18 -19.40
N VAL A 27 -11.92 25.62 -18.66
CA VAL A 27 -11.82 26.96 -18.06
C VAL A 27 -11.76 28.05 -19.13
N ALA A 28 -10.99 27.84 -20.20
CA ALA A 28 -10.92 28.79 -21.31
C ALA A 28 -12.26 28.86 -22.09
N GLY A 29 -12.94 27.72 -22.27
CA GLY A 29 -14.23 27.65 -22.94
C GLY A 29 -15.37 28.34 -22.19
N THR A 30 -15.38 28.29 -20.84
CA THR A 30 -16.38 28.99 -20.01
C THR A 30 -16.16 30.50 -19.98
N GLY A 31 -14.94 31.00 -20.14
CA GLY A 31 -14.65 32.44 -20.18
C GLY A 31 -15.10 33.13 -21.47
N LEU A 32 -15.04 32.44 -22.61
CA LEU A 32 -15.32 33.03 -23.93
C LEU A 32 -16.79 32.88 -24.38
N LEU A 33 -17.49 31.84 -23.93
CA LEU A 33 -18.85 31.50 -24.39
C LEU A 33 -19.86 31.32 -23.23
N GLY A 34 -19.48 31.75 -22.03
CA GLY A 34 -20.21 31.53 -20.77
C GLY A 34 -21.72 31.82 -20.78
N PRO A 35 -22.22 32.93 -21.36
CA PRO A 35 -23.66 33.22 -21.29
C PRO A 35 -24.51 32.47 -22.33
N LEU A 36 -23.91 31.82 -23.35
CA LEU A 36 -24.68 31.15 -24.42
C LEU A 36 -24.85 29.63 -24.23
N ARG A 37 -24.22 29.05 -23.20
CA ARG A 37 -24.23 27.60 -22.92
C ARG A 37 -24.57 27.33 -21.45
N ALA A 38 -25.68 27.90 -20.99
CA ALA A 38 -26.43 27.31 -19.89
C ALA A 38 -27.10 26.01 -20.38
N THR A 39 -26.31 24.96 -20.58
CA THR A 39 -26.84 23.60 -20.66
C THR A 39 -26.22 22.85 -19.51
N GLU A 40 -27.04 22.63 -18.49
CA GLU A 40 -26.76 21.79 -17.34
C GLU A 40 -25.96 20.56 -17.77
N SER A 41 -24.70 20.51 -17.36
CA SER A 41 -24.02 19.23 -17.22
C SER A 41 -24.71 18.51 -16.07
N GLY A 42 -25.81 17.82 -16.38
CA GLY A 42 -26.56 16.95 -15.50
C GLY A 42 -25.67 15.83 -14.98
N ARG A 43 -24.80 16.16 -14.03
CA ARG A 43 -24.12 15.20 -13.20
C ARG A 43 -25.16 14.76 -12.19
N LYS A 44 -25.89 13.69 -12.51
CA LYS A 44 -26.72 12.99 -11.52
C LYS A 44 -25.87 12.86 -10.24
N PRO A 45 -26.38 13.30 -9.07
CA PRO A 45 -25.67 13.12 -7.82
C PRO A 45 -25.46 11.61 -7.67
N ARG A 46 -24.21 11.18 -7.91
CA ARG A 46 -23.79 9.84 -7.56
C ARG A 46 -23.99 9.77 -6.05
N PRO A 47 -24.67 8.73 -5.52
CA PRO A 47 -24.80 8.60 -4.07
C PRO A 47 -23.43 8.80 -3.45
N ALA A 48 -23.37 9.57 -2.36
CA ALA A 48 -22.16 9.88 -1.62
C ALA A 48 -21.61 8.60 -1.00
N GLY A 49 -21.10 7.71 -1.84
CA GLY A 49 -20.29 6.58 -1.46
C GLY A 49 -18.86 7.06 -1.22
N PHE A 50 -18.15 6.32 -0.39
CA PHE A 50 -16.69 6.41 -0.32
C PHE A 50 -16.14 6.36 -1.75
N GLY A 51 -15.38 7.38 -2.15
CA GLY A 51 -14.89 7.53 -3.51
C GLY A 51 -14.16 6.28 -4.02
N ARG A 52 -13.91 6.19 -5.33
CA ARG A 52 -13.12 5.07 -5.89
C ARG A 52 -11.73 5.07 -5.25
N ALA A 53 -11.31 3.92 -4.69
CA ALA A 53 -9.95 3.73 -4.23
C ALA A 53 -8.97 3.99 -5.38
N LYS A 54 -7.95 4.82 -5.13
CA LYS A 54 -6.97 5.22 -6.15
C LYS A 54 -6.02 4.07 -6.50
N SER A 55 -5.70 3.22 -5.52
CA SER A 55 -4.82 2.07 -5.64
C SER A 55 -5.11 1.06 -4.54
N VAL A 56 -4.94 -0.24 -4.81
CA VAL A 56 -5.06 -1.33 -3.84
C VAL A 56 -3.78 -2.17 -3.91
N ILE A 57 -3.17 -2.43 -2.76
CA ILE A 57 -2.05 -3.37 -2.63
C ILE A 57 -2.62 -4.68 -2.08
N ILE A 58 -2.41 -5.78 -2.82
CA ILE A 58 -2.80 -7.12 -2.38
C ILE A 58 -1.51 -7.88 -2.06
N VAL A 59 -1.34 -8.26 -0.80
CA VAL A 59 -0.20 -9.06 -0.35
C VAL A 59 -0.64 -10.51 -0.20
N PHE A 60 -0.14 -11.38 -1.07
CA PHE A 60 -0.38 -12.82 -1.00
C PHE A 60 0.67 -13.48 -0.10
N ALA A 61 0.36 -13.65 1.18
CA ALA A 61 1.21 -14.38 2.13
C ALA A 61 0.89 -15.88 2.08
N SER A 62 1.31 -16.58 1.03
CA SER A 62 1.15 -18.03 0.94
C SER A 62 1.97 -18.71 2.05
N GLY A 63 1.34 -19.61 2.82
CA GLY A 63 1.99 -20.36 3.89
C GLY A 63 2.06 -19.66 5.25
N GLY A 64 1.72 -18.37 5.33
CA GLY A 64 1.84 -17.59 6.57
C GLY A 64 3.28 -17.49 7.09
N GLN A 65 3.51 -16.58 8.01
CA GLN A 65 4.80 -16.52 8.71
C GLN A 65 4.68 -17.32 10.00
N SER A 66 5.68 -18.15 10.31
CA SER A 66 5.66 -18.96 11.52
C SER A 66 5.68 -18.05 12.76
N GLN A 67 4.81 -18.36 13.73
CA GLN A 67 4.76 -17.62 15.00
C GLN A 67 6.09 -17.72 15.76
N LEU A 68 6.72 -18.90 15.72
CA LEU A 68 8.03 -19.13 16.33
C LEU A 68 9.11 -18.27 15.67
N GLU A 69 8.99 -17.96 14.38
CA GLU A 69 10.02 -17.19 13.68
C GLU A 69 9.83 -15.68 13.80
N MET A 70 8.60 -15.21 14.01
CA MET A 70 8.33 -13.78 14.16
C MET A 70 8.32 -13.34 15.62
N TRP A 71 7.33 -13.82 16.38
CA TRP A 71 6.90 -13.19 17.62
C TRP A 71 7.41 -13.89 18.87
N ASP A 72 7.84 -15.14 18.76
CA ASP A 72 8.39 -15.92 19.87
C ASP A 72 9.55 -16.83 19.43
N PRO A 73 10.73 -16.27 19.10
CA PRO A 73 11.91 -17.01 18.62
C PRO A 73 12.61 -17.86 19.68
N LYS A 74 11.92 -18.13 20.80
CA LYS A 74 12.32 -18.99 21.94
C LYS A 74 13.84 -19.15 22.06
N PRO A 75 14.55 -18.09 22.48
CA PRO A 75 16.01 -18.01 22.37
C PRO A 75 16.73 -19.16 23.07
N ASP A 76 16.16 -19.64 24.17
CA ASP A 76 16.72 -20.66 25.05
C ASP A 76 16.36 -22.11 24.65
N ALA A 77 15.56 -22.30 23.60
CA ALA A 77 15.22 -23.64 23.13
C ALA A 77 16.28 -24.23 22.20
N PRO A 78 16.42 -25.57 22.18
CA PRO A 78 17.20 -26.28 21.18
C PRO A 78 16.81 -25.88 19.75
N ALA A 79 17.79 -25.85 18.85
CA ALA A 79 17.63 -25.43 17.44
C ALA A 79 16.47 -26.14 16.71
N GLU A 80 16.22 -27.40 17.06
CA GLU A 80 15.13 -28.22 16.51
C GLU A 80 13.73 -27.69 16.82
N ILE A 81 13.56 -26.96 17.95
CA ILE A 81 12.27 -26.46 18.43
C ILE A 81 12.09 -24.98 18.08
N ARG A 82 13.15 -24.19 18.18
CA ARG A 82 13.10 -22.74 17.87
C ARG A 82 13.09 -22.45 16.36
N GLY A 83 13.54 -23.39 15.54
CA GLY A 83 13.76 -23.19 14.11
C GLY A 83 15.17 -22.68 13.77
N SER A 84 15.38 -22.38 12.49
CA SER A 84 16.70 -22.04 11.94
C SER A 84 17.11 -20.59 12.15
N PHE A 85 16.17 -19.71 12.49
CA PHE A 85 16.42 -18.27 12.50
C PHE A 85 16.78 -17.75 13.88
N GLN A 86 17.52 -16.62 13.89
CA GLN A 86 18.01 -15.99 15.12
C GLN A 86 16.99 -15.02 15.73
N SER A 87 17.22 -14.67 17.00
CA SER A 87 16.40 -13.68 17.73
C SER A 87 17.14 -12.36 17.92
N ILE A 88 16.45 -11.24 17.70
CA ILE A 88 16.96 -9.89 17.95
C ILE A 88 16.20 -9.24 19.11
N PRO A 89 16.87 -8.40 19.93
CA PRO A 89 16.19 -7.60 20.95
C PRO A 89 15.30 -6.54 20.31
N THR A 90 14.21 -6.17 20.97
CA THR A 90 13.36 -5.04 20.59
C THR A 90 13.68 -3.80 21.42
N SER A 91 13.01 -2.68 21.15
CA SER A 91 13.05 -1.47 21.99
C SER A 91 12.52 -1.69 23.40
N VAL A 92 11.68 -2.71 23.62
CA VAL A 92 11.14 -3.07 24.94
C VAL A 92 12.05 -4.10 25.60
N SER A 93 12.53 -3.79 26.81
CA SER A 93 13.41 -4.69 27.56
C SER A 93 12.74 -6.04 27.83
N GLY A 94 13.43 -7.13 27.49
CA GLY A 94 12.93 -8.49 27.70
C GLY A 94 12.08 -9.06 26.56
N VAL A 95 11.69 -8.24 25.58
CA VAL A 95 10.98 -8.69 24.37
C VAL A 95 11.99 -8.94 23.24
N ARG A 96 11.78 -10.02 22.50
CA ARG A 96 12.62 -10.40 21.36
C ARG A 96 11.76 -10.78 20.17
N PHE A 97 12.21 -10.41 18.98
CA PHE A 97 11.60 -10.78 17.70
C PHE A 97 12.58 -11.58 16.83
N GLY A 98 12.10 -12.19 15.76
CA GLY A 98 12.95 -12.81 14.75
C GLY A 98 13.85 -11.81 14.02
N GLU A 99 15.02 -12.28 13.59
CA GLU A 99 16.04 -11.48 12.89
C GLU A 99 15.55 -10.74 11.64
N HIS A 100 14.47 -11.22 11.03
CA HIS A 100 13.85 -10.62 9.83
C HIS A 100 12.92 -9.44 10.12
N MET A 101 12.72 -9.07 11.39
CA MET A 101 11.84 -7.96 11.78
C MET A 101 12.57 -6.77 12.41
N PRO A 102 13.69 -6.26 11.86
CA PRO A 102 14.48 -5.21 12.50
C PRO A 102 13.73 -3.86 12.58
N ARG A 103 12.82 -3.59 11.64
CA ARG A 103 12.01 -2.35 11.66
C ARG A 103 10.90 -2.45 12.70
N THR A 104 10.23 -3.59 12.79
CA THR A 104 9.19 -3.85 13.81
C THR A 104 9.81 -3.84 15.21
N ALA A 105 10.99 -4.45 15.39
CA ALA A 105 11.69 -4.50 16.66
C ALA A 105 12.06 -3.10 17.19
N ARG A 106 12.32 -2.12 16.31
CA ARG A 106 12.59 -0.72 16.70
C ARG A 106 11.34 0.08 17.05
N LEU A 107 10.17 -0.36 16.61
CA LEU A 107 8.89 0.31 16.79
C LEU A 107 8.05 -0.36 17.89
N ALA A 108 8.59 -1.34 18.61
CA ALA A 108 7.90 -1.95 19.73
C ALA A 108 7.80 -0.94 20.88
N ASP A 109 6.65 -0.88 21.53
CA ASP A 109 6.34 0.00 22.67
C ASP A 109 5.70 -0.82 23.78
#